data_AF-A0A9P7W6Q0-F1
#
_entry.id   AF-A0A9P7W6Q0-F1
#
_cell.length_a   1.000
_cell.length_b   1.000
_cell.length_c   1.000
_cell.angle_alpha   90.00
_cell.angle_beta   90.00
_cell.angle_gamma   90.00
#
_symmetry.space_group_name_H-M   'P 1'
#
loop_
_entity.id
_entity.type
_entity.pdbx_description
1 polymer ?
#
loop_
_entity_poly.entity_id
_entity_poly.type
_entity_poly.pdbx_seq_one_letter_code
_entity_poly.pdbx_strand_id
1 'polypeptide(L)'
;MSSPSSIRNSSLHWGHACIHCRRRKVRCDGARPICGQCRRGNRSEDCQYKNSQGRTRMEILEENISRVEARIRELETPQELVLPVVLSNPYSTAGSSSNPSVPPSTALPSLGYGWWTLPDPPLEVKTLLIDKVLDSASEYGFFLNISRFRSAALDPSAYYSRPLPALMRTVYLLGIFLSHTPSLTVHEKTFLQRALADVSGALSNNYHPQKFVQTMQAEVLLACYFVASGRFLEGKYHITTAVSLGLSTGLNKIRSDRNTSTGLATSVLPPPHDAIEEGERVDACWTVLILDKCWAVALASAPNYASPSDIVGEAHQLDTPWPLEVQDYEHGGFPSGGNEMSTKALYAKASLLWERATDLVSNWKPDMAQQESIDFYASFGTLDGLLENLRNALPSPNAATNPKSVKRRTLFVADNLTYAAIMQLYGLFAKVDTQSKDKVLMAAQAVFRMTGTVPRGSPINPIIGTVWVSASQVLLEELVALRASRSSHGPANDRETELLGVFNAGFQDMILLAEGCILLKYQVKQIQEAFAAL
;
A
#
# COMPACT_ATOMS: atom_id res chain seq x y z
N MET A 1 62.70 31.32 11.05
CA MET A 1 61.43 32.06 11.04
C MET A 1 60.52 31.31 10.08
N SER A 2 59.45 30.61 10.46
CA SER A 2 58.51 30.83 11.55
C SER A 2 57.78 29.52 11.88
N SER A 3 57.56 29.23 13.17
CA SER A 3 56.40 28.44 13.62
C SER A 3 55.12 29.25 13.37
N PRO A 4 53.94 28.64 13.24
CA PRO A 4 53.12 28.31 14.42
C PRO A 4 52.27 27.02 14.15
N SER A 5 51.46 26.41 14.99
CA SER A 5 50.87 26.72 16.30
C SER A 5 50.30 25.41 16.84
N SER A 6 50.50 25.17 18.12
CA SER A 6 49.92 24.07 18.89
C SER A 6 48.39 24.06 18.82
N ILE A 7 47.79 23.00 18.25
CA ILE A 7 46.37 22.72 18.42
C ILE A 7 46.20 21.89 19.70
N ARG A 8 45.46 22.50 20.62
CA ARG A 8 45.13 22.04 21.96
C ARG A 8 44.40 20.69 21.96
N ASN A 9 44.59 19.97 23.06
CA ASN A 9 43.79 18.82 23.51
C ASN A 9 42.29 19.04 23.27
N SER A 10 41.73 18.34 22.29
CA SER A 10 40.34 17.89 22.36
C SER A 10 40.36 16.44 22.82
N SER A 11 39.78 16.19 24.00
CA SER A 11 39.34 14.85 24.39
C SER A 11 38.31 14.39 23.35
N LEU A 12 38.70 13.45 22.50
CA LEU A 12 37.79 12.83 21.53
C LEU A 12 36.60 12.26 22.27
N HIS A 13 35.40 12.77 21.94
CA HIS A 13 34.14 12.29 22.49
C HIS A 13 34.02 10.76 22.35
N TRP A 14 33.42 10.17 23.37
CA TRP A 14 33.26 8.73 23.54
C TRP A 14 32.55 8.11 22.32
N GLY A 15 33.31 7.38 21.48
CA GLY A 15 32.77 6.72 20.28
C GLY A 15 33.63 6.81 19.02
N HIS A 16 34.60 7.73 18.95
CA HIS A 16 35.34 8.03 17.70
C HIS A 16 36.74 7.39 17.56
N ALA A 17 37.15 6.49 18.47
CA ALA A 17 38.43 5.77 18.34
C ALA A 17 38.29 4.52 17.46
N CYS A 18 39.30 4.20 16.64
CA CYS A 18 39.30 2.95 15.86
C CYS A 18 39.32 1.71 16.76
N ILE A 19 38.79 0.59 16.28
CA ILE A 19 38.64 -0.67 17.00
C ILE A 19 39.98 -1.17 17.53
N HIS A 20 41.05 -1.06 16.72
CA HIS A 20 42.39 -1.48 17.09
C HIS A 20 42.95 -0.67 18.28
N CYS A 21 42.90 0.67 18.22
CA CYS A 21 43.34 1.53 19.32
C CYS A 21 42.48 1.34 20.58
N ARG A 22 41.17 1.09 20.42
CA ARG A 22 40.26 0.80 21.53
C ARG A 22 40.60 -0.51 22.25
N ARG A 23 40.86 -1.59 21.50
CA ARG A 23 41.27 -2.90 22.07
C ARG A 23 42.59 -2.79 22.83
N ARG A 24 43.54 -2.02 22.31
CA ARG A 24 44.85 -1.80 22.96
C ARG A 24 44.84 -0.73 24.04
N LYS A 25 43.71 -0.06 24.30
CA LYS A 25 43.58 1.06 25.25
C LYS A 25 44.62 2.17 25.03
N VAL A 26 44.97 2.44 23.77
CA VAL A 26 45.92 3.51 23.39
C VAL A 26 45.17 4.69 22.78
N ARG A 27 45.76 5.89 22.87
CA ARG A 27 45.15 7.12 22.33
C ARG A 27 45.06 7.04 20.81
N CYS A 28 43.84 7.17 20.28
CA CYS A 28 43.55 7.30 18.85
C CYS A 28 43.37 8.78 18.53
N ASP A 29 43.85 9.23 17.37
CA ASP A 29 43.68 10.58 16.84
C ASP A 29 42.43 10.74 15.97
N GLY A 30 41.72 9.65 15.66
CA GLY A 30 40.44 9.67 14.94
C GLY A 30 40.53 10.00 13.44
N ALA A 31 41.75 10.13 12.89
CA ALA A 31 41.95 10.39 11.46
C ALA A 31 41.43 9.21 10.60
N ARG A 32 40.78 9.53 9.48
CA ARG A 32 40.23 8.57 8.50
C ARG A 32 40.95 8.74 7.15
N PRO A 33 41.17 7.67 6.37
CA PRO A 33 40.73 6.28 6.59
C PRO A 33 41.53 5.51 7.65
N ILE A 34 42.76 5.92 7.96
CA ILE A 34 43.65 5.26 8.93
C ILE A 34 44.12 6.28 9.97
N CYS A 35 44.03 5.92 11.25
CA CYS A 35 44.49 6.76 12.35
C CYS A 35 46.04 6.85 12.37
N GLY A 36 46.60 7.98 12.78
CA GLY A 36 48.05 8.21 12.78
C GLY A 36 48.84 7.26 13.68
N GLN A 37 48.18 6.67 14.68
CA GLN A 37 48.77 5.63 15.53
C GLN A 37 48.90 4.28 14.80
N CYS A 38 47.88 3.86 14.06
CA CYS A 38 47.92 2.63 13.27
C CYS A 38 48.84 2.77 12.04
N ARG A 39 48.90 3.96 11.45
CA ARG A 39 49.82 4.25 10.34
C ARG A 39 51.29 4.14 10.78
N ARG A 40 51.66 4.71 11.93
CA ARG A 40 53.03 4.61 12.48
C ARG A 40 53.40 3.19 12.89
N GLY A 41 52.44 2.37 13.29
CA GLY A 41 52.65 0.97 13.65
C GLY A 41 52.75 0.00 12.47
N ASN A 42 52.67 0.48 11.23
CA ASN A 42 52.53 -0.33 10.01
C ASN A 42 51.39 -1.36 10.10
N ARG A 43 50.27 -0.94 10.68
CA ARG A 43 49.05 -1.75 10.94
C ARG A 43 47.84 -1.04 10.32
N SER A 44 48.02 -0.54 9.10
CA SER A 44 46.99 0.14 8.31
C SER A 44 45.76 -0.73 8.09
N GLU A 45 45.98 -2.03 7.85
CA GLU A 45 44.94 -3.02 7.53
C GLU A 45 44.04 -3.35 8.73
N ASP A 46 44.58 -3.26 9.94
CA ASP A 46 43.86 -3.52 11.19
C ASP A 46 43.05 -2.30 11.68
N CYS A 47 43.20 -1.13 11.03
CA CYS A 47 42.62 0.13 11.49
C CYS A 47 41.16 0.31 11.03
N GLN A 48 40.25 -0.38 11.70
CA GLN A 48 38.81 -0.33 11.37
C GLN A 48 38.04 0.56 12.35
N TYR A 49 37.08 1.33 11.85
CA TYR A 49 36.09 2.05 12.67
C TYR A 49 34.76 1.30 12.57
N LYS A 50 33.98 1.25 13.67
CA LYS A 50 32.58 0.78 13.55
C LYS A 50 31.84 1.79 12.68
N ASN A 51 31.34 1.36 11.53
CA ASN A 51 30.40 2.15 10.76
C ASN A 51 29.15 2.32 11.60
N SER A 52 28.76 3.56 11.89
CA SER A 52 27.46 3.91 12.46
C SER A 52 26.37 3.80 11.40
N GLN A 53 26.34 2.68 10.68
CA GLN A 53 25.23 2.27 9.84
C GLN A 53 24.54 1.13 10.61
N GLY A 54 23.21 1.16 10.64
CA GLY A 54 22.38 0.24 11.41
C GLY A 54 22.67 -1.24 11.15
N ARG A 55 22.04 -2.09 11.98
CA ARG A 55 22.14 -3.56 11.94
C ARG A 55 22.31 -4.09 10.52
N THR A 56 23.36 -4.90 10.31
CA THR A 56 23.67 -5.41 8.99
C THR A 56 22.64 -6.44 8.56
N ARG A 57 22.38 -6.55 7.24
CA ARG A 57 21.48 -7.55 6.67
C ARG A 57 21.84 -8.98 7.11
N MET A 58 23.11 -9.27 7.38
CA MET A 58 23.55 -10.58 7.87
C MET A 58 23.11 -10.85 9.31
N GLU A 59 23.19 -9.87 10.21
CA GLU A 59 22.71 -10.02 11.60
C GLU A 59 21.19 -10.22 11.65
N ILE A 60 20.44 -9.56 10.75
CA ILE A 60 18.99 -9.75 10.62
C ILE A 60 18.67 -11.16 10.08
N LEU A 61 19.47 -11.67 9.15
CA LEU A 61 19.30 -13.03 8.64
C LEU A 61 19.62 -14.08 9.71
N GLU A 62 20.68 -13.91 10.49
CA GLU A 62 21.04 -14.82 11.59
C GLU A 62 19.97 -14.85 12.69
N GLU A 63 19.42 -13.68 13.05
CA GLU A 63 18.32 -13.57 14.02
C GLU A 63 17.04 -14.24 13.48
N ASN A 64 16.75 -14.07 12.18
CA ASN A 64 15.61 -14.73 11.54
C ASN A 64 15.77 -16.24 11.44
N ILE A 65 16.97 -16.74 11.13
CA ILE A 65 17.28 -18.18 11.10
C ILE A 65 17.06 -18.78 12.49
N SER A 66 17.60 -18.15 13.54
CA SER A 66 17.46 -18.63 14.91
C SER A 66 16.00 -18.68 15.37
N ARG A 67 15.19 -17.69 14.97
CA ARG A 67 13.74 -17.67 15.25
C ARG A 67 12.97 -18.75 14.50
N VAL A 68 13.31 -19.01 13.24
CA VAL A 68 12.66 -20.05 12.43
C VAL A 68 13.01 -21.45 12.96
N GLU A 69 14.27 -21.69 13.32
CA GLU A 69 14.71 -22.96 13.93
C GLU A 69 14.07 -23.23 15.30
N ALA A 70 13.80 -22.18 16.09
CA ALA A 70 13.04 -22.31 17.33
C ALA A 70 11.58 -22.69 17.06
N ARG A 71 10.96 -22.10 16.03
CA ARG A 71 9.56 -22.39 15.67
C ARG A 71 9.37 -23.77 15.06
N ILE A 72 10.35 -24.25 14.28
CA ILE A 72 10.35 -25.62 13.75
C ILE A 72 10.44 -26.63 14.91
N ARG A 73 11.33 -26.41 15.89
CA ARG A 73 11.41 -27.27 17.09
C ARG A 73 10.12 -27.33 17.90
N GLU A 74 9.39 -26.22 18.02
CA GLU A 74 8.07 -26.20 18.66
C GLU A 74 7.02 -27.00 17.87
N LEU A 75 7.10 -27.01 16.54
CA LEU A 75 6.14 -27.72 15.66
C LEU A 75 6.47 -29.21 15.52
N GLU A 76 7.73 -29.58 15.67
CA GLU A 76 8.20 -30.98 15.58
C GLU A 76 8.01 -31.76 16.88
N THR A 77 7.53 -31.13 17.96
CA THR A 77 7.24 -31.81 19.24
C THR A 77 5.73 -31.83 19.55
N PRO A 78 4.91 -32.65 18.85
CA PRO A 78 3.50 -32.82 19.20
C PRO A 78 3.37 -33.75 20.42
N GLN A 79 3.26 -33.17 21.62
CA GLN A 79 2.83 -33.91 22.81
C GLN A 79 1.29 -33.99 22.83
N GLU A 80 0.81 -35.18 22.48
CA GLU A 80 -0.51 -35.80 22.74
C GLU A 80 -1.61 -34.95 23.41
N LEU A 81 -2.69 -34.64 22.68
CA LEU A 81 -4.06 -34.72 23.21
C LEU A 81 -5.05 -35.04 22.07
N VAL A 82 -5.53 -36.28 22.08
CA VAL A 82 -6.63 -36.81 21.27
C VAL A 82 -7.93 -36.09 21.67
N LEU A 83 -8.67 -35.57 20.68
CA LEU A 83 -10.02 -35.02 20.83
C LEU A 83 -11.03 -36.14 21.16
N PRO A 84 -11.95 -35.97 22.14
CA PRO A 84 -13.16 -36.78 22.15
C PRO A 84 -14.19 -36.18 21.18
N VAL A 85 -14.56 -36.98 20.18
CA VAL A 85 -15.74 -36.77 19.33
C VAL A 85 -16.98 -36.84 20.21
N VAL A 86 -17.75 -35.74 20.30
CA VAL A 86 -19.06 -35.74 20.97
C VAL A 86 -20.14 -35.91 19.91
N LEU A 87 -20.90 -37.01 20.01
CA LEU A 87 -22.08 -37.28 19.19
C LEU A 87 -23.32 -36.61 19.81
N SER A 88 -24.05 -35.83 19.02
CA SER A 88 -25.29 -35.17 19.41
C SER A 88 -26.49 -36.14 19.44
N ASN A 89 -27.29 -36.06 20.50
CA ASN A 89 -28.47 -36.90 20.72
C ASN A 89 -29.72 -36.37 19.96
N PRO A 90 -30.38 -37.15 19.09
CA PRO A 90 -31.49 -36.69 18.25
C PRO A 90 -32.87 -36.60 18.95
N TYR A 91 -32.96 -36.78 20.27
CA TYR A 91 -34.21 -36.59 21.03
C TYR A 91 -34.02 -35.57 22.16
N SER A 92 -34.24 -34.30 21.87
CA SER A 92 -34.52 -33.29 22.89
C SER A 92 -35.68 -32.44 22.42
N THR A 93 -36.89 -32.90 22.74
CA THR A 93 -38.15 -32.18 22.54
C THR A 93 -38.51 -31.36 23.78
N ALA A 94 -38.68 -30.07 23.53
CA ALA A 94 -39.58 -29.11 24.20
C ALA A 94 -39.43 -28.85 25.72
N GLY A 95 -39.01 -27.62 26.03
CA GLY A 95 -39.43 -26.89 27.22
C GLY A 95 -39.85 -25.48 26.83
N SER A 96 -41.16 -25.29 26.57
CA SER A 96 -41.77 -23.96 26.42
C SER A 96 -41.74 -23.22 27.75
N SER A 97 -41.29 -21.97 27.74
CA SER A 97 -41.52 -21.01 28.82
C SER A 97 -41.70 -19.64 28.18
N SER A 98 -42.96 -19.26 28.01
CA SER A 98 -43.40 -17.94 27.59
C SER A 98 -43.18 -16.93 28.72
N ASN A 99 -42.62 -15.78 28.40
CA ASN A 99 -42.91 -14.52 29.11
C ASN A 99 -42.78 -13.33 28.14
N PRO A 100 -43.66 -12.32 28.23
CA PRO A 100 -43.86 -11.36 27.14
C PRO A 100 -43.16 -10.00 27.35
N SER A 101 -43.02 -9.29 26.22
CA SER A 101 -43.01 -7.82 26.02
C SER A 101 -41.82 -6.97 26.50
N VAL A 102 -40.97 -6.62 25.53
CA VAL A 102 -40.12 -5.41 25.48
C VAL A 102 -40.38 -4.75 24.10
N PRO A 103 -40.50 -3.41 23.99
CA PRO A 103 -40.93 -2.75 22.74
C PRO A 103 -39.85 -2.81 21.64
N PRO A 104 -40.21 -2.63 20.36
CA PRO A 104 -39.29 -2.87 19.25
C PRO A 104 -38.34 -1.67 19.08
N SER A 105 -37.12 -1.82 19.58
CA SER A 105 -35.97 -1.15 18.98
C SER A 105 -35.57 -1.95 17.73
N THR A 106 -35.19 -1.24 16.67
CA THR A 106 -34.78 -1.68 15.32
C THR A 106 -33.57 -2.62 15.30
N ALA A 107 -33.67 -3.77 15.96
CA ALA A 107 -32.72 -4.87 15.85
C ALA A 107 -33.15 -5.81 14.72
N LEU A 108 -32.19 -6.19 13.86
CA LEU A 108 -32.34 -7.27 12.89
C LEU A 108 -32.98 -8.50 13.56
N PRO A 109 -33.91 -9.22 12.89
CA PRO A 109 -34.50 -10.43 13.45
C PRO A 109 -33.38 -11.39 13.86
N SER A 110 -33.53 -11.98 15.05
CA SER A 110 -32.51 -12.84 15.68
C SER A 110 -32.04 -13.94 14.71
N LEU A 111 -30.85 -13.76 14.15
CA LEU A 111 -30.10 -14.73 13.35
C LEU A 111 -29.62 -15.91 14.23
N GLY A 112 -30.55 -16.57 14.92
CA GLY A 112 -30.29 -17.63 15.90
C GLY A 112 -29.91 -18.99 15.31
N TYR A 113 -29.94 -19.12 13.98
CA TYR A 113 -29.45 -20.31 13.28
C TYR A 113 -28.09 -19.98 12.67
N GLY A 114 -27.14 -20.92 12.73
CA GLY A 114 -25.75 -20.77 12.28
C GLY A 114 -25.60 -20.45 10.79
N TRP A 115 -26.07 -19.27 10.37
CA TRP A 115 -26.19 -18.81 9.00
C TRP A 115 -24.82 -18.69 8.32
N TRP A 116 -23.78 -18.41 9.12
CA TRP A 116 -22.39 -18.39 8.68
C TRP A 116 -21.92 -19.76 8.18
N THR A 117 -22.61 -20.85 8.54
CA THR A 117 -22.31 -22.19 8.05
C THR A 117 -22.91 -22.48 6.68
N LEU A 118 -23.94 -21.73 6.25
CA LEU A 118 -24.64 -21.96 4.99
C LEU A 118 -23.74 -21.67 3.76
N PRO A 119 -24.03 -22.30 2.61
CA PRO A 119 -23.42 -21.95 1.32
C PRO A 119 -23.61 -20.46 1.01
N ASP A 120 -24.82 -19.96 1.22
CA ASP A 120 -25.18 -18.55 1.07
C ASP A 120 -25.82 -18.00 2.34
N PRO A 121 -25.43 -16.79 2.78
CA PRO A 121 -26.11 -16.09 3.87
C PRO A 121 -27.57 -15.75 3.52
N PRO A 122 -28.44 -15.59 4.53
CA PRO A 122 -29.77 -15.01 4.37
C PRO A 122 -29.73 -13.68 3.62
N LEU A 123 -30.81 -13.37 2.88
CA LEU A 123 -30.84 -12.23 1.96
C LEU A 123 -30.54 -10.89 2.65
N GLU A 124 -31.00 -10.70 3.87
CA GLU A 124 -30.78 -9.48 4.65
C GLU A 124 -29.29 -9.31 4.98
N VAL A 125 -28.63 -10.38 5.44
CA VAL A 125 -27.20 -10.36 5.76
C VAL A 125 -26.38 -10.22 4.48
N LYS A 126 -26.75 -10.95 3.44
CA LYS A 126 -26.12 -10.89 2.12
C LYS A 126 -26.15 -9.45 1.57
N THR A 127 -27.30 -8.80 1.62
CA THR A 127 -27.48 -7.42 1.16
C THR A 127 -26.63 -6.45 1.97
N LEU A 128 -26.66 -6.56 3.31
CA LEU A 128 -25.85 -5.74 4.20
C LEU A 128 -24.35 -5.86 3.89
N LEU A 129 -23.83 -7.07 3.74
CA LEU A 129 -22.41 -7.31 3.50
C LEU A 129 -21.98 -6.79 2.12
N ILE A 130 -22.79 -7.00 1.08
CA ILE A 130 -22.54 -6.48 -0.26
C ILE A 130 -22.50 -4.94 -0.23
N ASP A 131 -23.53 -4.31 0.35
CA ASP A 131 -23.61 -2.85 0.39
C ASP A 131 -22.43 -2.23 1.16
N LYS A 132 -21.96 -2.88 2.24
CA LYS A 132 -20.76 -2.44 2.96
C LYS A 132 -19.48 -2.46 2.12
N VAL A 133 -19.31 -3.48 1.27
CA VAL A 133 -18.17 -3.52 0.34
C VAL A 133 -18.31 -2.46 -0.74
N LEU A 134 -19.51 -2.29 -1.30
CA LEU A 134 -19.76 -1.34 -2.38
C LEU A 134 -19.61 0.13 -1.93
N ASP A 135 -19.93 0.45 -0.68
CA ASP A 135 -19.69 1.77 -0.08
C ASP A 135 -18.19 2.16 -0.08
N SER A 136 -17.31 1.15 0.00
CA SER A 136 -15.84 1.29 0.06
C SER A 136 -15.13 0.73 -1.18
N ALA A 137 -15.87 0.54 -2.28
CA ALA A 137 -15.39 -0.15 -3.49
C ALA A 137 -14.06 0.41 -4.03
N SER A 138 -13.97 1.73 -4.15
CA SER A 138 -12.79 2.42 -4.69
C SER A 138 -11.55 2.30 -3.82
N GLU A 139 -11.72 2.12 -2.51
CA GLU A 139 -10.62 2.03 -1.55
C GLU A 139 -9.98 0.64 -1.52
N TYR A 140 -10.73 -0.38 -1.94
CA TYR A 140 -10.34 -1.80 -1.87
C TYR A 140 -10.14 -2.45 -3.24
N GLY A 141 -10.10 -1.66 -4.32
CA GLY A 141 -9.81 -2.17 -5.67
C GLY A 141 -10.96 -2.95 -6.31
N PHE A 142 -12.20 -2.59 -5.99
CA PHE A 142 -13.37 -3.13 -6.69
C PHE A 142 -13.52 -2.46 -8.05
N PHE A 143 -13.26 -3.20 -9.13
CA PHE A 143 -13.21 -2.72 -10.51
C PHE A 143 -14.39 -3.18 -11.38
N LEU A 144 -15.23 -4.10 -10.89
CA LEU A 144 -16.46 -4.49 -11.60
C LEU A 144 -17.51 -3.37 -11.56
N ASN A 145 -18.42 -3.33 -12.54
CA ASN A 145 -19.53 -2.39 -12.51
C ASN A 145 -20.44 -2.68 -11.31
N ILE A 146 -20.53 -1.71 -10.40
CA ILE A 146 -21.24 -1.82 -9.12
C ILE A 146 -22.71 -2.23 -9.32
N SER A 147 -23.40 -1.57 -10.25
CA SER A 147 -24.83 -1.80 -10.50
C SER A 147 -25.09 -3.20 -11.05
N ARG A 148 -24.30 -3.65 -12.04
CA ARG A 148 -24.39 -4.99 -12.63
C ARG A 148 -24.06 -6.07 -11.61
N PHE A 149 -22.95 -5.90 -10.89
CA PHE A 149 -22.55 -6.84 -9.85
C PHE A 149 -23.63 -6.98 -8.78
N ARG A 150 -24.11 -5.86 -8.22
CA ARG A 150 -25.12 -5.89 -7.15
C ARG A 150 -26.41 -6.55 -7.61
N SER A 151 -26.89 -6.22 -8.82
CA SER A 151 -28.09 -6.83 -9.39
C SER A 151 -27.93 -8.34 -9.55
N ALA A 152 -26.83 -8.78 -10.16
CA ALA A 152 -26.56 -10.20 -10.39
C ALA A 152 -26.30 -10.98 -9.09
N ALA A 153 -25.68 -10.34 -8.09
CA ALA A 153 -25.41 -10.95 -6.80
C ALA A 153 -26.69 -11.20 -6.00
N LEU A 154 -27.68 -10.30 -6.10
CA LEU A 154 -28.92 -10.38 -5.31
C LEU A 154 -30.05 -11.13 -6.02
N ASP A 155 -29.99 -11.32 -7.33
CA ASP A 155 -31.00 -12.04 -8.11
C ASP A 155 -30.91 -13.57 -7.89
N PRO A 156 -31.95 -14.20 -7.29
CA PRO A 156 -31.98 -15.66 -7.11
C PRO A 156 -32.13 -16.45 -8.42
N SER A 157 -32.60 -15.80 -9.49
CA SER A 157 -32.89 -16.42 -10.80
C SER A 157 -31.72 -16.37 -11.79
N ALA A 158 -30.68 -15.59 -11.48
CA ALA A 158 -29.51 -15.31 -12.31
C ALA A 158 -28.52 -16.48 -12.42
N TYR A 159 -28.92 -17.67 -12.87
CA TYR A 159 -28.06 -18.87 -12.82
C TYR A 159 -26.70 -18.70 -13.55
N TYR A 160 -26.69 -18.09 -14.73
CA TYR A 160 -25.49 -17.92 -15.57
C TYR A 160 -24.75 -16.59 -15.34
N SER A 161 -25.42 -15.60 -14.79
CA SER A 161 -24.86 -14.27 -14.49
C SER A 161 -24.46 -14.11 -13.03
N ARG A 162 -24.78 -15.09 -12.17
CA ARG A 162 -24.41 -15.09 -10.76
C ARG A 162 -22.89 -14.98 -10.61
N PRO A 163 -22.40 -14.05 -9.78
CA PRO A 163 -20.96 -13.94 -9.54
C PRO A 163 -20.37 -15.24 -8.99
N LEU A 164 -19.11 -15.50 -9.32
CA LEU A 164 -18.39 -16.69 -8.89
C LEU A 164 -18.46 -16.88 -7.36
N PRO A 165 -18.58 -18.13 -6.86
CA PRO A 165 -18.55 -18.41 -5.43
C PRO A 165 -17.32 -17.81 -4.72
N ALA A 166 -16.16 -17.90 -5.36
CA ALA A 166 -14.92 -17.28 -4.90
C ALA A 166 -15.07 -15.77 -4.66
N LEU A 167 -15.62 -15.04 -5.64
CA LEU A 167 -15.87 -13.61 -5.52
C LEU A 167 -16.90 -13.32 -4.43
N MET A 168 -18.00 -14.06 -4.38
CA MET A 168 -19.04 -13.86 -3.38
C MET A 168 -18.54 -14.11 -1.95
N ARG A 169 -17.76 -15.19 -1.71
CA ARG A 169 -17.17 -15.47 -0.40
C ARG A 169 -16.20 -14.38 0.03
N THR A 170 -15.36 -13.89 -0.89
CA THR A 170 -14.45 -12.79 -0.60
C THR A 170 -15.19 -11.49 -0.30
N VAL A 171 -16.28 -11.18 -1.03
CA VAL A 171 -17.14 -10.02 -0.74
C VAL A 171 -17.79 -10.14 0.64
N TYR A 172 -18.27 -11.33 1.03
CA TYR A 172 -18.80 -11.52 2.38
C TYR A 172 -17.73 -11.36 3.47
N LEU A 173 -16.54 -11.92 3.27
CA LEU A 173 -15.40 -11.74 4.17
C LEU A 173 -15.08 -10.25 4.36
N LEU A 174 -14.92 -9.52 3.24
CA LEU A 174 -14.57 -8.11 3.30
C LEU A 174 -15.71 -7.28 3.90
N GLY A 175 -16.97 -7.60 3.60
CA GLY A 175 -18.13 -6.97 4.22
C GLY A 175 -18.17 -7.18 5.74
N ILE A 176 -17.81 -8.37 6.22
CA ILE A 176 -17.70 -8.66 7.65
C ILE A 176 -16.59 -7.79 8.27
N PHE A 177 -15.42 -7.76 7.64
CA PHE A 177 -14.27 -6.97 8.08
C PHE A 177 -14.60 -5.48 8.18
N LEU A 178 -15.23 -4.91 7.15
CA LEU A 178 -15.62 -3.50 7.07
C LEU A 178 -16.82 -3.13 7.95
N SER A 179 -17.64 -4.11 8.37
CA SER A 179 -18.81 -3.84 9.20
C SER A 179 -18.45 -3.39 10.62
N HIS A 180 -17.26 -3.78 11.11
CA HIS A 180 -16.82 -3.64 12.51
C HIS A 180 -17.86 -4.11 13.55
N THR A 181 -18.80 -4.96 13.15
CA THR A 181 -19.91 -5.40 13.99
C THR A 181 -19.52 -6.69 14.71
N PRO A 182 -19.44 -6.72 16.05
CA PRO A 182 -18.92 -7.88 16.80
C PRO A 182 -19.61 -9.21 16.50
N SER A 183 -20.92 -9.18 16.26
CA SER A 183 -21.69 -10.39 15.90
C SER A 183 -21.36 -10.94 14.51
N LEU A 184 -20.80 -10.12 13.62
CA LEU A 184 -20.36 -10.54 12.29
C LEU A 184 -18.87 -10.93 12.30
N THR A 185 -18.03 -10.14 12.97
CA THR A 185 -16.57 -10.34 12.98
C THR A 185 -16.14 -11.63 13.66
N VAL A 186 -16.94 -12.19 14.58
CA VAL A 186 -16.74 -13.54 15.13
C VAL A 186 -16.65 -14.62 14.03
N HIS A 187 -17.28 -14.40 12.88
CA HIS A 187 -17.31 -15.36 11.76
C HIS A 187 -16.26 -15.09 10.67
N GLU A 188 -15.43 -14.06 10.83
CA GLU A 188 -14.44 -13.64 9.83
C GLU A 188 -13.49 -14.77 9.44
N LYS A 189 -12.95 -15.51 10.41
CA LYS A 189 -12.04 -16.66 10.18
C LYS A 189 -12.70 -17.75 9.31
N THR A 190 -13.99 -18.02 9.52
CA THR A 190 -14.72 -19.03 8.75
C THR A 190 -14.89 -18.59 7.29
N PHE A 191 -15.24 -17.33 7.05
CA PHE A 191 -15.37 -16.80 5.69
C PHE A 191 -14.02 -16.68 4.99
N LEU A 192 -12.95 -16.36 5.73
CA LEU A 192 -11.59 -16.34 5.19
C LEU A 192 -11.17 -17.72 4.67
N GLN A 193 -11.35 -18.77 5.46
CA GLN A 193 -11.02 -20.14 5.05
C GLN A 193 -11.78 -20.57 3.80
N ARG A 194 -13.06 -20.19 3.69
CA ARG A 194 -13.90 -20.49 2.54
C ARG A 194 -13.49 -19.70 1.29
N ALA A 195 -13.21 -18.40 1.45
CA ALA A 195 -12.75 -17.56 0.34
C ALA A 195 -11.44 -18.09 -0.26
N LEU A 196 -10.48 -18.47 0.60
CA LEU A 196 -9.21 -19.07 0.15
C LEU A 196 -9.41 -20.40 -0.58
N ALA A 197 -10.29 -21.27 -0.07
CA ALA A 197 -10.61 -22.53 -0.72
C ALA A 197 -11.27 -22.31 -2.10
N ASP A 198 -12.29 -21.44 -2.17
CA ASP A 198 -13.04 -21.19 -3.40
C ASP A 198 -12.17 -20.51 -4.48
N VAL A 199 -11.30 -19.57 -4.10
CA VAL A 199 -10.38 -18.89 -5.02
C VAL A 199 -9.39 -19.88 -5.65
N SER A 200 -8.86 -20.83 -4.86
CA SER A 200 -7.91 -21.84 -5.37
C SER A 200 -8.49 -22.71 -6.50
N GLY A 201 -9.81 -22.92 -6.53
CA GLY A 201 -10.53 -23.68 -7.55
C GLY A 201 -11.29 -22.83 -8.59
N ALA A 202 -11.22 -21.50 -8.51
CA ALA A 202 -12.12 -20.60 -9.25
C ALA A 202 -11.97 -20.73 -10.78
N LEU A 203 -10.76 -20.97 -11.28
CA LEU A 203 -10.48 -21.09 -12.72
C LEU A 203 -11.01 -22.39 -13.33
N SER A 204 -11.24 -23.43 -12.51
CA SER A 204 -11.82 -24.71 -12.93
C SER A 204 -13.30 -24.61 -13.27
N ASN A 205 -13.97 -23.52 -12.86
CA ASN A 205 -15.33 -23.24 -13.29
C ASN A 205 -15.33 -22.93 -14.80
N ASN A 206 -16.05 -23.72 -15.61
CA ASN A 206 -16.09 -23.54 -17.06
C ASN A 206 -17.39 -22.90 -17.56
N TYR A 207 -18.28 -22.49 -16.66
CA TYR A 207 -19.62 -22.03 -17.02
C TYR A 207 -19.75 -20.50 -17.02
N HIS A 208 -18.94 -19.80 -16.21
CA HIS A 208 -19.06 -18.34 -16.11
C HIS A 208 -18.19 -17.62 -17.17
N PRO A 209 -18.77 -16.75 -18.03
CA PRO A 209 -18.03 -16.11 -19.12
C PRO A 209 -16.91 -15.18 -18.65
N GLN A 210 -17.12 -14.49 -17.51
CA GLN A 210 -16.12 -13.59 -16.93
C GLN A 210 -15.23 -14.24 -15.85
N LYS A 211 -15.04 -15.57 -15.87
CA LYS A 211 -14.38 -16.27 -14.76
C LYS A 211 -13.00 -15.71 -14.38
N PHE A 212 -12.21 -15.32 -15.38
CA PHE A 212 -10.86 -14.78 -15.16
C PHE A 212 -10.90 -13.41 -14.48
N VAL A 213 -11.75 -12.51 -14.97
CA VAL A 213 -11.92 -11.16 -14.43
C VAL A 213 -12.48 -11.22 -13.01
N GLN A 214 -13.49 -12.06 -12.74
CA GLN A 214 -14.05 -12.21 -11.40
C GLN A 214 -13.10 -12.94 -10.42
N THR A 215 -12.30 -13.90 -10.89
CA THR A 215 -11.25 -14.52 -10.06
C THR A 215 -10.21 -13.47 -9.67
N MET A 216 -9.78 -12.63 -10.61
CA MET A 216 -8.87 -11.52 -10.35
C MET A 216 -9.45 -10.51 -9.37
N GLN A 217 -10.75 -10.20 -9.47
CA GLN A 217 -11.43 -9.34 -8.50
C GLN A 217 -11.37 -9.94 -7.09
N ALA A 218 -11.58 -11.25 -6.96
CA ALA A 218 -11.48 -11.96 -5.68
C ALA A 218 -10.05 -11.93 -5.12
N GLU A 219 -9.03 -12.14 -5.95
CA GLU A 219 -7.61 -12.02 -5.58
C GLU A 219 -7.28 -10.60 -5.09
N VAL A 220 -7.74 -9.58 -5.80
CA VAL A 220 -7.55 -8.17 -5.41
C VAL A 220 -8.20 -7.86 -4.06
N LEU A 221 -9.45 -8.29 -3.84
CA LEU A 221 -10.14 -8.03 -2.57
C LEU A 221 -9.49 -8.79 -1.40
N LEU A 222 -8.99 -10.02 -1.63
CA LEU A 222 -8.22 -10.77 -0.64
C LEU A 222 -6.89 -10.07 -0.31
N ALA A 223 -6.16 -9.60 -1.33
CA ALA A 223 -4.96 -8.81 -1.14
C ALA A 223 -5.23 -7.59 -0.25
N CYS A 224 -6.25 -6.80 -0.59
CA CYS A 224 -6.62 -5.61 0.19
C CYS A 224 -7.05 -5.96 1.62
N TYR A 225 -7.80 -7.05 1.82
CA TYR A 225 -8.16 -7.55 3.16
C TYR A 225 -6.91 -7.87 4.00
N PHE A 226 -5.98 -8.66 3.47
CA PHE A 226 -4.77 -9.06 4.20
C PHE A 226 -3.90 -7.87 4.53
N VAL A 227 -3.70 -6.97 3.57
CA VAL A 227 -2.89 -5.78 3.78
C VAL A 227 -3.54 -4.84 4.80
N ALA A 228 -4.84 -4.58 4.70
CA ALA A 228 -5.57 -3.77 5.69
C ALA A 228 -5.54 -4.37 7.10
N SER A 229 -5.38 -5.69 7.19
CA SER A 229 -5.21 -6.45 8.45
C SER A 229 -3.75 -6.56 8.92
N GLY A 230 -2.78 -5.97 8.21
CA GLY A 230 -1.35 -6.04 8.53
C GLY A 230 -0.63 -7.34 8.14
N ARG A 231 -1.29 -8.24 7.39
CA ARG A 231 -0.74 -9.53 6.92
C ARG A 231 -0.10 -9.37 5.55
N PHE A 232 0.99 -8.62 5.48
CA PHE A 232 1.59 -8.16 4.21
C PHE A 232 2.08 -9.27 3.28
N LEU A 233 2.62 -10.37 3.81
CA LEU A 233 3.12 -11.48 2.99
C LEU A 233 1.99 -12.17 2.20
N GLU A 234 0.87 -12.42 2.88
CA GLU A 234 -0.32 -13.00 2.26
C GLU A 234 -0.96 -12.01 1.28
N GLY A 235 -1.01 -10.72 1.65
CA GLY A 235 -1.40 -9.65 0.74
C GLY A 235 -0.58 -9.66 -0.55
N LYS A 236 0.75 -9.71 -0.43
CA LYS A 236 1.67 -9.75 -1.58
C LYS A 236 1.47 -11.01 -2.43
N TYR A 237 1.23 -12.17 -1.82
CA TYR A 237 0.90 -13.40 -2.55
C TYR A 237 -0.30 -13.21 -3.48
N HIS A 238 -1.40 -12.67 -2.95
CA HIS A 238 -2.62 -12.44 -3.74
C HIS A 238 -2.42 -11.36 -4.84
N ILE A 239 -1.63 -10.31 -4.56
CA ILE A 239 -1.23 -9.33 -5.59
C ILE A 239 -0.47 -10.02 -6.74
N THR A 240 0.53 -10.84 -6.43
CA THR A 240 1.32 -11.58 -7.44
C THR A 240 0.44 -12.50 -8.28
N THR A 241 -0.53 -13.19 -7.67
CA THR A 241 -1.49 -14.03 -8.39
C THR A 241 -2.37 -13.20 -9.33
N ALA A 242 -2.89 -12.06 -8.87
CA ALA A 242 -3.69 -11.15 -9.70
C ALA A 242 -2.88 -10.59 -10.90
N VAL A 243 -1.64 -10.17 -10.68
CA VAL A 243 -0.71 -9.71 -11.76
C VAL A 243 -0.49 -10.82 -12.77
N SER A 244 -0.16 -12.02 -12.30
CA SER A 244 0.10 -13.18 -13.17
C SER A 244 -1.14 -13.57 -13.99
N LEU A 245 -2.33 -13.47 -13.39
CA LEU A 245 -3.59 -13.74 -14.08
C LEU A 245 -3.89 -12.67 -15.13
N GLY A 246 -3.61 -11.40 -14.86
CA GLY A 246 -3.76 -10.30 -15.83
C GLY A 246 -2.86 -10.44 -17.05
N LEU A 247 -1.59 -10.79 -16.83
CA LEU A 247 -0.64 -11.01 -17.92
C LEU A 247 -0.97 -12.24 -18.75
N SER A 248 -1.30 -13.37 -18.10
CA SER A 248 -1.62 -14.63 -18.79
C SER A 248 -2.93 -14.57 -19.59
N THR A 249 -3.85 -13.69 -19.22
CA THR A 249 -5.11 -13.48 -19.94
C THR A 249 -5.03 -12.39 -21.01
N GLY A 250 -3.88 -11.72 -21.14
CA GLY A 250 -3.65 -10.66 -22.12
C GLY A 250 -4.30 -9.32 -21.78
N LEU A 251 -4.70 -9.11 -20.52
CA LEU A 251 -5.31 -7.84 -20.09
C LEU A 251 -4.36 -6.64 -20.20
N ASN A 252 -3.05 -6.87 -20.30
CA ASN A 252 -2.06 -5.80 -20.56
C ASN A 252 -2.01 -5.35 -22.03
N LYS A 253 -2.74 -6.02 -22.94
CA LYS A 253 -2.73 -5.76 -24.40
C LYS A 253 -4.09 -5.34 -24.97
N ILE A 254 -4.99 -4.80 -24.14
CA ILE A 254 -6.31 -4.35 -24.60
C ILE A 254 -6.14 -3.26 -25.67
N ARG A 255 -6.79 -3.44 -26.83
CA ARG A 255 -6.70 -2.55 -28.00
C ARG A 255 -5.28 -2.34 -28.57
N SER A 256 -4.37 -3.30 -28.39
CA SER A 256 -3.04 -3.24 -29.01
C SER A 256 -3.12 -3.44 -30.54
N ASP A 257 -2.70 -2.43 -31.31
CA ASP A 257 -2.57 -2.50 -32.78
C ASP A 257 -1.47 -3.49 -33.24
N ARG A 258 -0.59 -3.89 -32.31
CA ARG A 258 0.60 -4.71 -32.58
C ARG A 258 0.32 -6.20 -32.71
N ASN A 259 -0.93 -6.63 -32.47
CA ASN A 259 -1.35 -8.03 -32.63
C ASN A 259 -1.44 -8.51 -34.09
N THR A 260 -1.21 -7.63 -35.08
CA THR A 260 -1.34 -7.95 -36.51
C THR A 260 -0.09 -8.54 -37.16
N SER A 261 1.10 -8.49 -36.52
CA SER A 261 2.36 -8.80 -37.20
C SER A 261 3.01 -10.15 -36.88
N THR A 262 2.69 -10.82 -35.76
CA THR A 262 3.43 -12.03 -35.33
C THR A 262 2.60 -13.28 -35.00
N GLY A 263 1.26 -13.26 -35.09
CA GLY A 263 0.42 -14.48 -35.04
C GLY A 263 0.50 -15.33 -33.75
N LEU A 264 1.21 -14.88 -32.72
CA LEU A 264 1.58 -15.66 -31.52
C LEU A 264 0.89 -15.21 -30.22
N ALA A 265 0.15 -14.11 -30.22
CA ALA A 265 -0.57 -13.63 -29.04
C ALA A 265 -2.09 -13.85 -29.18
N THR A 266 -2.55 -15.08 -28.96
CA THR A 266 -3.98 -15.35 -28.80
C THR A 266 -4.40 -14.94 -27.39
N SER A 267 -5.13 -13.82 -27.27
CA SER A 267 -5.80 -13.47 -26.02
C SER A 267 -6.66 -14.65 -25.56
N VAL A 268 -6.45 -15.13 -24.33
CA VAL A 268 -7.27 -16.20 -23.73
C VAL A 268 -8.71 -15.72 -23.53
N LEU A 269 -8.90 -14.42 -23.36
CA LEU A 269 -10.22 -13.82 -23.19
C LEU A 269 -10.93 -13.63 -24.54
N PRO A 270 -12.22 -13.98 -24.64
CA PRO A 270 -13.04 -13.62 -25.80
C PRO A 270 -13.20 -12.09 -25.89
N PRO A 271 -13.64 -11.54 -27.04
CA PRO A 271 -13.99 -10.12 -27.12
C PRO A 271 -14.98 -9.71 -26.00
N PRO A 272 -14.91 -8.47 -25.49
CA PRO A 272 -15.89 -7.98 -24.52
C PRO A 272 -17.30 -7.94 -25.15
N HIS A 273 -18.32 -8.26 -24.37
CA HIS A 273 -19.71 -8.27 -24.85
C HIS A 273 -20.25 -6.85 -25.08
N ASP A 274 -19.79 -5.89 -24.27
CA ASP A 274 -20.15 -4.49 -24.36
C ASP A 274 -19.05 -3.57 -23.80
N ALA A 275 -19.26 -2.26 -23.91
CA ALA A 275 -18.34 -1.24 -23.42
C ALA A 275 -18.10 -1.31 -21.92
N ILE A 276 -19.10 -1.74 -21.13
CA ILE A 276 -18.96 -1.87 -19.68
C ILE A 276 -18.00 -3.00 -19.35
N GLU A 277 -18.14 -4.17 -19.97
CA GLU A 277 -17.19 -5.27 -19.76
C GLU A 277 -15.77 -4.90 -20.23
N GLU A 278 -15.64 -4.13 -21.31
CA GLU A 278 -14.33 -3.61 -21.71
C GLU A 278 -13.74 -2.69 -20.62
N GLY A 279 -14.56 -1.81 -20.05
CA GLY A 279 -14.19 -0.97 -18.91
C GLY A 279 -13.76 -1.79 -17.70
N GLU A 280 -14.48 -2.85 -17.34
CA GLU A 280 -14.12 -3.76 -16.24
C GLU A 280 -12.75 -4.41 -16.48
N ARG A 281 -12.42 -4.77 -17.72
CA ARG A 281 -11.12 -5.36 -18.09
C ARG A 281 -9.97 -4.35 -18.03
N VAL A 282 -10.21 -3.12 -18.49
CA VAL A 282 -9.24 -2.01 -18.39
C VAL A 282 -9.01 -1.66 -16.92
N ASP A 283 -10.06 -1.49 -16.14
CA ASP A 283 -9.98 -1.20 -14.71
C ASP A 283 -9.30 -2.34 -13.94
N ALA A 284 -9.53 -3.61 -14.31
CA ALA A 284 -8.84 -4.76 -13.73
C ALA A 284 -7.32 -4.67 -13.93
N CYS A 285 -6.87 -4.39 -15.16
CA CYS A 285 -5.45 -4.23 -15.48
C CYS A 285 -4.81 -3.13 -14.62
N TRP A 286 -5.41 -1.93 -14.61
CA TRP A 286 -4.86 -0.81 -13.87
C TRP A 286 -4.94 -0.97 -12.36
N THR A 287 -6.01 -1.54 -11.82
CA THR A 287 -6.15 -1.79 -10.38
C THR A 287 -5.05 -2.73 -9.87
N VAL A 288 -4.79 -3.82 -10.61
CA VAL A 288 -3.75 -4.78 -10.25
C VAL A 288 -2.36 -4.16 -10.33
N LEU A 289 -2.08 -3.37 -11.37
CA LEU A 289 -0.81 -2.65 -11.49
C LEU A 289 -0.63 -1.60 -10.39
N ILE A 290 -1.67 -0.84 -10.06
CA ILE A 290 -1.62 0.14 -8.96
C ILE A 290 -1.29 -0.57 -7.65
N LEU A 291 -1.96 -1.69 -7.34
CA LEU A 291 -1.68 -2.46 -6.13
C LEU A 291 -0.25 -3.00 -6.10
N ASP A 292 0.24 -3.57 -7.20
CA ASP A 292 1.61 -4.07 -7.31
C ASP A 292 2.63 -2.96 -7.03
N LYS A 293 2.45 -1.80 -7.66
CA LYS A 293 3.38 -0.68 -7.60
C LYS A 293 3.38 0.01 -6.25
N CYS A 294 2.20 0.34 -5.73
CA CYS A 294 2.07 0.98 -4.43
C CYS A 294 2.60 0.10 -3.29
N TRP A 295 2.26 -1.19 -3.29
CA TRP A 295 2.69 -2.10 -2.23
C TRP A 295 4.13 -2.58 -2.39
N ALA A 296 4.70 -2.57 -3.60
CA ALA A 296 6.14 -2.71 -3.80
C ALA A 296 6.91 -1.61 -3.05
N VAL A 297 6.52 -0.34 -3.26
CA VAL A 297 7.11 0.81 -2.57
C VAL A 297 6.90 0.73 -1.06
N ALA A 298 5.65 0.53 -0.62
CA ALA A 298 5.32 0.51 0.80
C ALA A 298 6.04 -0.60 1.59
N LEU A 299 6.35 -1.72 0.94
CA LEU A 299 7.06 -2.86 1.54
C LEU A 299 8.56 -2.87 1.23
N ALA A 300 9.09 -1.81 0.61
CA ALA A 300 10.49 -1.72 0.16
C ALA A 300 10.95 -2.98 -0.59
N SER A 301 10.15 -3.41 -1.56
CA SER A 301 10.37 -4.63 -2.34
C SER A 301 10.21 -4.36 -3.83
N ALA A 302 10.76 -5.23 -4.68
CA ALA A 302 10.57 -5.11 -6.12
C ALA A 302 9.10 -5.39 -6.51
N PRO A 303 8.54 -4.67 -7.49
CA PRO A 303 7.23 -4.97 -8.08
C PRO A 303 7.27 -6.29 -8.85
N ASN A 304 6.12 -6.93 -9.00
CA ASN A 304 5.99 -8.14 -9.82
C ASN A 304 6.08 -7.81 -11.31
N TYR A 305 5.48 -6.70 -11.74
CA TYR A 305 5.56 -6.22 -13.10
C TYR A 305 6.62 -5.13 -13.22
N ALA A 306 7.78 -5.49 -13.76
CA ALA A 306 8.82 -4.53 -14.08
C ALA A 306 8.34 -3.62 -15.23
N SER A 307 8.39 -2.30 -15.04
CA SER A 307 8.27 -1.37 -16.17
C SER A 307 9.67 -1.30 -16.79
N PRO A 308 9.92 -1.86 -17.98
CA PRO A 308 11.26 -1.85 -18.54
C PRO A 308 11.67 -0.40 -18.77
N SER A 309 12.81 0.02 -18.20
CA SER A 309 13.37 1.32 -18.54
C SER A 309 13.81 1.36 -19.99
N ASP A 310 14.41 0.29 -20.53
CA ASP A 310 15.00 0.30 -21.89
C ASP A 310 15.23 -1.12 -22.45
N ILE A 311 14.29 -2.07 -22.26
CA ILE A 311 14.42 -3.41 -22.88
C ILE A 311 13.50 -3.51 -24.09
N VAL A 312 14.14 -3.55 -25.27
CA VAL A 312 13.57 -3.94 -26.56
C VAL A 312 13.06 -5.39 -26.43
N GLY A 313 11.81 -5.55 -26.03
CA GLY A 313 11.13 -6.84 -25.93
C GLY A 313 9.62 -6.64 -26.06
N GLU A 314 9.06 -7.04 -27.20
CA GLU A 314 7.65 -6.82 -27.57
C GLU A 314 6.62 -7.55 -26.68
N ALA A 315 7.08 -8.48 -25.83
CA ALA A 315 6.19 -9.35 -25.05
C ALA A 315 5.71 -8.75 -23.71
N HIS A 316 6.38 -7.73 -23.17
CA HIS A 316 6.12 -7.20 -21.83
C HIS A 316 5.66 -5.74 -21.83
N GLN A 317 5.27 -5.19 -22.97
CA GLN A 317 4.78 -3.81 -23.07
C GLN A 317 3.32 -3.70 -22.61
N LEU A 318 3.03 -2.65 -21.84
CA LEU A 318 1.68 -2.31 -21.38
C LEU A 318 1.01 -1.45 -22.46
N ASP A 319 0.13 -2.06 -23.26
CA ASP A 319 -0.58 -1.40 -24.36
C ASP A 319 -2.02 -1.02 -23.97
N THR A 320 -2.44 -1.40 -22.76
CA THR A 320 -3.81 -1.13 -22.28
C THR A 320 -4.04 0.37 -22.15
N PRO A 321 -5.14 0.90 -22.71
CA PRO A 321 -5.40 2.33 -22.66
C PRO A 321 -5.68 2.80 -21.24
N TRP A 322 -5.51 4.10 -20.99
CA TRP A 322 -5.88 4.71 -19.71
C TRP A 322 -7.37 4.47 -19.41
N PRO A 323 -7.75 4.23 -18.14
CA PRO A 323 -9.13 3.96 -17.77
C PRO A 323 -9.98 5.22 -17.95
N LEU A 324 -11.26 5.06 -18.33
CA LEU A 324 -12.24 6.14 -18.37
C LEU A 324 -13.05 6.22 -17.07
N GLU A 325 -13.91 7.23 -16.94
CA GLU A 325 -14.90 7.23 -15.86
C GLU A 325 -15.93 6.11 -16.12
N VAL A 326 -16.53 5.59 -15.04
CA VAL A 326 -17.53 4.51 -15.14
C VAL A 326 -18.68 4.91 -16.06
N GLN A 327 -19.11 6.17 -15.98
CA GLN A 327 -20.20 6.69 -16.79
C GLN A 327 -19.87 6.64 -18.28
N ASP A 328 -18.62 6.86 -18.68
CA ASP A 328 -18.25 6.90 -20.10
C ASP A 328 -18.46 5.51 -20.74
N TYR A 329 -18.10 4.44 -20.05
CA TYR A 329 -18.39 3.07 -20.48
C TYR A 329 -19.90 2.77 -20.48
N GLU A 330 -20.64 3.27 -19.51
CA GLU A 330 -22.11 3.11 -19.44
C GLU A 330 -22.84 3.78 -20.62
N HIS A 331 -22.27 4.86 -21.17
CA HIS A 331 -22.76 5.50 -22.39
C HIS A 331 -22.26 4.85 -23.68
N GLY A 332 -21.57 3.71 -23.61
CA GLY A 332 -21.01 3.01 -24.77
C GLY A 332 -19.68 3.57 -25.27
N GLY A 333 -19.02 4.42 -24.47
CA GLY A 333 -17.72 4.99 -24.77
C GLY A 333 -16.61 3.94 -24.69
N PHE A 334 -15.59 4.13 -25.53
CA PHE A 334 -14.39 3.33 -25.52
C PHE A 334 -13.16 4.25 -25.40
N PRO A 335 -12.08 3.79 -24.74
CA PRO A 335 -10.87 4.58 -24.61
C PRO A 335 -10.32 4.89 -26.01
N SER A 336 -10.41 6.16 -26.38
CA SER A 336 -9.66 6.71 -27.50
C SER A 336 -8.36 7.23 -26.93
N GLY A 337 -7.21 7.05 -27.59
CA GLY A 337 -5.88 7.43 -27.08
C GLY A 337 -5.66 8.95 -26.87
N GLY A 338 -6.71 9.73 -26.60
CA GLY A 338 -6.71 11.17 -26.38
C GLY A 338 -6.33 11.60 -24.96
N ASN A 339 -6.08 12.91 -24.83
CA ASN A 339 -5.47 13.57 -23.67
C ASN A 339 -6.43 13.91 -22.51
N GLU A 340 -7.75 13.68 -22.63
CA GLU A 340 -8.67 13.90 -21.50
C GLU A 340 -8.49 12.78 -20.47
N MET A 341 -7.93 13.14 -19.31
CA MET A 341 -7.55 12.18 -18.29
C MET A 341 -8.68 12.02 -17.26
N SER A 342 -9.25 10.82 -17.16
CA SER A 342 -10.15 10.47 -16.07
C SER A 342 -9.43 10.55 -14.71
N THR A 343 -10.20 10.63 -13.62
CA THR A 343 -9.63 10.59 -12.27
C THR A 343 -8.95 9.26 -11.95
N LYS A 344 -9.44 8.15 -12.51
CA LYS A 344 -8.78 6.84 -12.41
C LYS A 344 -7.42 6.83 -13.12
N ALA A 345 -7.32 7.47 -14.28
CA ALA A 345 -6.07 7.55 -15.04
C ALA A 345 -5.04 8.43 -14.31
N LEU A 346 -5.47 9.53 -13.69
CA LEU A 346 -4.61 10.35 -12.84
C LEU A 346 -4.10 9.55 -11.63
N TYR A 347 -4.96 8.76 -10.98
CA TYR A 347 -4.57 7.87 -9.88
C TYR A 347 -3.55 6.80 -10.31
N ALA A 348 -3.76 6.17 -11.48
CA ALA A 348 -2.80 5.23 -12.05
C ALA A 348 -1.43 5.88 -12.29
N LYS A 349 -1.40 7.08 -12.88
CA LYS A 349 -0.17 7.84 -13.13
C LYS A 349 0.57 8.19 -11.85
N ALA A 350 -0.14 8.68 -10.83
CA ALA A 350 0.46 9.00 -9.53
C ALA A 350 1.13 7.77 -8.91
N SER A 351 0.47 6.61 -8.99
CA SER A 351 0.97 5.33 -8.47
C SER A 351 2.23 4.86 -9.20
N LEU A 352 2.25 4.95 -10.54
CA LEU A 352 3.42 4.61 -11.35
C LEU A 352 4.60 5.55 -11.08
N LEU A 353 4.37 6.86 -11.04
CA LEU A 353 5.44 7.84 -10.81
C LEU A 353 6.03 7.71 -9.39
N TRP A 354 5.22 7.35 -8.40
CA TRP A 354 5.72 7.08 -7.05
C TRP A 354 6.65 5.86 -7.01
N GLU A 355 6.28 4.77 -7.68
CA GLU A 355 7.16 3.61 -7.82
C GLU A 355 8.42 3.94 -8.61
N ARG A 356 8.29 4.69 -9.71
CA ARG A 356 9.42 5.10 -10.55
C ARG A 356 10.42 6.00 -9.82
N ALA A 357 9.94 6.92 -8.99
CA ALA A 357 10.78 7.76 -8.14
C ALA A 357 11.56 6.90 -7.14
N THR A 358 10.89 5.92 -6.54
CA THR A 358 11.51 5.00 -5.59
C THR A 358 12.57 4.12 -6.25
N ASP A 359 12.26 3.55 -7.41
CA ASP A 359 13.18 2.74 -8.21
C ASP A 359 14.42 3.55 -8.62
N LEU A 360 14.22 4.74 -9.19
CA LEU A 360 15.32 5.61 -9.60
C LEU A 360 16.26 5.94 -8.43
N VAL A 361 15.70 6.39 -7.30
CA VAL A 361 16.50 6.75 -6.11
C VAL A 361 17.20 5.54 -5.50
N SER A 362 16.61 4.34 -5.57
CA SER A 362 17.25 3.11 -5.08
C SER A 362 18.52 2.74 -5.86
N ASN A 363 18.63 3.21 -7.11
CA ASN A 363 19.78 2.97 -7.99
C ASN A 363 20.89 4.02 -7.83
N TRP A 364 20.66 5.11 -7.09
CA TRP A 364 21.66 6.15 -6.88
C TRP A 364 22.82 5.69 -6.00
N LYS A 365 24.05 6.09 -6.37
CA LYS A 365 25.27 5.86 -5.57
C LYS A 365 26.13 7.13 -5.58
N PRO A 366 26.90 7.41 -4.53
CA PRO A 366 27.79 8.57 -4.50
C PRO A 366 28.93 8.47 -5.54
N ASP A 367 29.38 7.25 -5.85
CA ASP A 367 30.53 6.99 -6.72
C ASP A 367 30.09 6.35 -8.06
N MET A 368 29.05 6.89 -8.70
CA MET A 368 28.57 6.41 -10.00
C MET A 368 29.59 6.71 -11.10
N ALA A 369 29.68 5.81 -12.10
CA ALA A 369 30.45 6.10 -13.30
C ALA A 369 29.87 7.33 -14.02
N GLN A 370 30.69 8.05 -14.80
CA GLN A 370 30.25 9.29 -15.46
C GLN A 370 28.99 9.10 -16.31
N GLN A 371 28.92 8.00 -17.07
CA GLN A 371 27.75 7.69 -17.90
C GLN A 371 26.51 7.38 -17.05
N GLU A 372 26.66 6.52 -16.02
CA GLU A 372 25.56 6.18 -15.10
C GLU A 372 25.01 7.42 -14.39
N SER A 373 25.88 8.36 -14.02
CA SER A 373 25.52 9.64 -13.42
C SER A 373 24.71 10.51 -14.40
N ILE A 374 25.15 10.63 -15.65
CA ILE A 374 24.43 11.37 -16.70
C ILE A 374 23.03 10.77 -16.91
N ASP A 375 22.94 9.45 -17.04
CA ASP A 375 21.68 8.74 -17.27
C ASP A 375 20.72 8.87 -16.07
N PHE A 376 21.26 8.84 -14.85
CA PHE A 376 20.50 9.07 -13.61
C PHE A 376 19.89 10.48 -13.60
N TYR A 377 20.69 11.53 -13.82
CA TYR A 377 20.17 12.91 -13.75
C TYR A 377 19.25 13.25 -14.93
N ALA A 378 19.43 12.64 -16.10
CA ALA A 378 18.49 12.74 -17.21
C ALA A 378 17.13 12.10 -16.86
N SER A 379 17.16 10.91 -16.25
CA SER A 379 15.96 10.22 -15.76
C SER A 379 15.28 11.01 -14.63
N PHE A 380 16.06 11.60 -13.73
CA PHE A 380 15.58 12.48 -12.67
C PHE A 380 14.83 13.68 -13.22
N GLY A 381 15.43 14.41 -14.18
CA GLY A 381 14.80 15.58 -14.81
C GLY A 381 13.52 15.22 -15.56
N THR A 382 13.51 14.08 -16.25
CA THR A 382 12.31 13.55 -16.91
C THR A 382 11.19 13.27 -15.90
N LEU A 383 11.54 12.64 -14.78
CA LEU A 383 10.56 12.28 -13.76
C LEU A 383 10.02 13.51 -13.01
N ASP A 384 10.86 14.50 -12.70
CA ASP A 384 10.42 15.79 -12.14
C ASP A 384 9.43 16.49 -13.09
N GLY A 385 9.74 16.55 -14.38
CA GLY A 385 8.83 17.12 -15.38
C GLY A 385 7.48 16.39 -15.44
N LEU A 386 7.47 15.06 -15.37
CA LEU A 386 6.24 14.27 -15.32
C LEU A 386 5.43 14.51 -14.03
N LEU A 387 6.10 14.61 -12.89
CA LEU A 387 5.45 14.90 -11.60
C LEU A 387 4.83 16.29 -11.56
N GLU A 388 5.54 17.30 -12.08
CA GLU A 388 5.03 18.67 -12.18
C GLU A 388 3.82 18.76 -13.13
N ASN A 389 3.89 18.08 -14.27
CA ASN A 389 2.75 17.98 -15.20
C ASN A 389 1.54 17.30 -14.55
N LEU A 390 1.75 16.21 -13.81
CA LEU A 390 0.67 15.52 -13.10
C LEU A 390 0.09 16.40 -11.99
N ARG A 391 0.93 17.07 -11.19
CA ARG A 391 0.49 17.98 -10.13
C ARG A 391 -0.37 19.12 -10.68
N ASN A 392 -0.02 19.65 -11.85
CA ASN A 392 -0.81 20.71 -12.51
C ASN A 392 -2.11 20.17 -13.14
N ALA A 393 -2.14 18.90 -13.54
CA ALA A 393 -3.32 18.25 -14.11
C ALA A 393 -4.32 17.77 -13.05
N LEU A 394 -3.89 17.51 -11.82
CA LEU A 394 -4.73 17.06 -10.72
C LEU A 394 -5.64 18.19 -10.20
N PRO A 395 -6.98 18.07 -10.33
CA PRO A 395 -7.89 19.01 -9.70
C PRO A 395 -7.89 18.83 -8.19
N SER A 396 -8.05 19.93 -7.44
CA SER A 396 -8.24 19.85 -5.99
C SER A 396 -9.38 18.88 -5.62
N PRO A 397 -9.23 18.04 -4.59
CA PRO A 397 -10.32 17.15 -4.14
C PRO A 397 -11.62 17.90 -3.80
N ASN A 398 -11.49 19.17 -3.37
CA ASN A 398 -12.62 20.05 -3.08
C ASN A 398 -13.41 20.49 -4.34
N ALA A 399 -12.86 20.32 -5.54
CA ALA A 399 -13.56 20.58 -6.80
C ALA A 399 -14.72 19.60 -7.03
N ALA A 400 -14.69 18.42 -6.42
CA ALA A 400 -15.82 17.50 -6.43
C ALA A 400 -16.97 18.06 -5.57
N THR A 401 -18.13 18.30 -6.17
CA THR A 401 -19.31 18.92 -5.52
C THR A 401 -19.82 18.10 -4.34
N ASN A 402 -19.87 16.78 -4.47
CA ASN A 402 -20.29 15.88 -3.38
C ASN A 402 -19.08 15.49 -2.51
N PRO A 403 -19.06 15.87 -1.22
CA PRO A 403 -17.95 15.56 -0.31
C PRO A 403 -17.77 14.07 -0.01
N LYS A 404 -18.79 13.24 -0.26
CA LYS A 404 -18.74 11.79 -0.10
C LYS A 404 -18.50 11.04 -1.42
N SER A 405 -18.27 11.76 -2.52
CA SER A 405 -18.08 11.13 -3.83
C SER A 405 -16.81 10.29 -3.89
N VAL A 406 -16.87 9.19 -4.64
CA VAL A 406 -15.70 8.36 -4.99
C VAL A 406 -14.64 9.22 -5.66
N LYS A 407 -15.05 10.11 -6.59
CA LYS A 407 -14.16 11.04 -7.29
C LYS A 407 -13.28 11.85 -6.33
N ARG A 408 -13.85 12.40 -5.24
CA ARG A 408 -13.09 13.15 -4.24
C ARG A 408 -12.03 12.28 -3.56
N ARG A 409 -12.39 11.06 -3.18
CA ARG A 409 -11.48 10.13 -2.48
C ARG A 409 -10.36 9.64 -3.40
N THR A 410 -10.66 9.35 -4.66
CA THR A 410 -9.68 9.00 -5.68
C THR A 410 -8.68 10.13 -5.92
N LEU A 411 -9.16 11.38 -6.07
CA LEU A 411 -8.28 12.55 -6.20
C LEU A 411 -7.40 12.74 -4.96
N PHE A 412 -7.98 12.63 -3.76
CA PHE A 412 -7.23 12.71 -2.51
C PHE A 412 -6.07 11.70 -2.47
N VAL A 413 -6.31 10.43 -2.84
CA VAL A 413 -5.25 9.43 -2.89
C VAL A 413 -4.22 9.76 -3.98
N ALA A 414 -4.67 10.13 -5.19
CA ALA A 414 -3.78 10.48 -6.29
C ALA A 414 -2.84 11.65 -5.95
N ASP A 415 -3.36 12.72 -5.35
CA ASP A 415 -2.56 13.86 -4.89
C ASP A 415 -1.52 13.44 -3.84
N ASN A 416 -1.93 12.66 -2.84
CA ASN A 416 -1.01 12.18 -1.82
C ASN A 416 0.10 11.30 -2.42
N LEU A 417 -0.22 10.44 -3.40
CA LEU A 417 0.80 9.64 -4.09
C LEU A 417 1.74 10.50 -4.93
N THR A 418 1.24 11.55 -5.59
CA THR A 418 2.08 12.54 -6.28
C THR A 418 3.05 13.23 -5.32
N TYR A 419 2.57 13.69 -4.15
CA TYR A 419 3.44 14.27 -3.14
C TYR A 419 4.41 13.25 -2.54
N ALA A 420 3.98 12.00 -2.37
CA ALA A 420 4.87 10.91 -1.95
C ALA A 420 6.01 10.71 -2.96
N ALA A 421 5.71 10.74 -4.25
CA ALA A 421 6.71 10.65 -5.31
C ALA A 421 7.70 11.82 -5.29
N ILE A 422 7.21 13.06 -5.08
CA ILE A 422 8.08 14.24 -4.91
C ILE A 422 8.99 14.08 -3.69
N MET A 423 8.44 13.67 -2.54
CA MET A 423 9.23 13.42 -1.33
C MET A 423 10.31 12.35 -1.55
N GLN A 424 9.98 11.26 -2.25
CA GLN A 424 10.95 10.21 -2.57
C GLN A 424 12.05 10.71 -3.50
N LEU A 425 11.68 11.37 -4.60
CA LEU A 425 12.62 11.83 -5.63
C LEU A 425 13.65 12.83 -5.05
N TYR A 426 13.18 13.79 -4.25
CA TYR A 426 14.03 14.85 -3.70
C TYR A 426 14.62 14.53 -2.32
N GLY A 427 14.10 13.52 -1.61
CA GLY A 427 14.49 13.18 -0.24
C GLY A 427 15.97 12.86 -0.09
N LEU A 428 16.57 12.21 -1.09
CA LEU A 428 17.99 11.88 -1.14
C LEU A 428 18.90 13.13 -1.04
N PHE A 429 18.46 14.24 -1.64
CA PHE A 429 19.25 15.47 -1.79
C PHE A 429 18.89 16.55 -0.77
N ALA A 430 17.79 16.40 -0.03
CA ALA A 430 17.26 17.40 0.90
C ALA A 430 18.22 17.83 2.03
N LYS A 431 19.24 17.02 2.36
CA LYS A 431 20.25 17.35 3.38
C LYS A 431 21.38 18.25 2.86
N VAL A 432 21.60 18.26 1.55
CA VAL A 432 22.75 18.93 0.90
C VAL A 432 22.32 20.06 -0.02
N ASP A 433 21.11 19.98 -0.58
CA ASP A 433 20.55 20.98 -1.48
C ASP A 433 19.30 21.64 -0.87
N THR A 434 19.31 22.99 -0.85
CA THR A 434 18.22 23.77 -0.24
C THR A 434 16.95 23.69 -1.08
N GLN A 435 17.06 23.64 -2.42
CA GLN A 435 15.89 23.54 -3.28
C GLN A 435 15.18 22.20 -3.10
N SER A 436 15.95 21.12 -3.01
CA SER A 436 15.44 19.77 -2.70
C SER A 436 14.77 19.74 -1.33
N LYS A 437 15.37 20.38 -0.31
CA LYS A 437 14.76 20.52 1.02
C LYS A 437 13.40 21.21 0.96
N ASP A 438 13.32 22.34 0.26
CA ASP A 438 12.09 23.12 0.15
C ASP A 438 10.99 22.34 -0.59
N LYS A 439 11.33 21.60 -1.66
CA LYS A 439 10.38 20.73 -2.37
C LYS A 439 9.83 19.61 -1.48
N VAL A 440 10.69 18.94 -0.70
CA VAL A 440 10.30 17.86 0.21
C VAL A 440 9.40 18.39 1.34
N LEU A 441 9.74 19.54 1.91
CA LEU A 441 8.92 20.18 2.95
C LEU A 441 7.56 20.62 2.42
N MET A 442 7.51 21.24 1.24
CA MET A 442 6.27 21.63 0.58
C MET A 442 5.35 20.42 0.37
N ALA A 443 5.90 19.31 -0.14
CA ALA A 443 5.15 18.09 -0.36
C ALA A 443 4.61 17.48 0.95
N ALA A 444 5.44 17.42 2.00
CA ALA A 444 5.02 16.89 3.30
C ALA A 444 3.94 17.76 3.97
N GLN A 445 4.05 19.09 3.88
CA GLN A 445 3.03 20.01 4.37
C GLN A 445 1.72 19.87 3.58
N ALA A 446 1.79 19.68 2.27
CA ALA A 446 0.61 19.48 1.43
C ALA A 446 -0.15 18.21 1.85
N VAL A 447 0.54 17.09 2.07
CA VAL A 447 -0.05 15.84 2.59
C VAL A 447 -0.85 16.08 3.87
N PHE A 448 -0.27 16.78 4.84
CA PHE A 448 -0.94 17.08 6.11
C PHE A 448 -2.13 18.03 5.95
N ARG A 449 -1.99 19.09 5.15
CA ARG A 449 -3.08 20.05 4.88
C ARG A 449 -4.26 19.42 4.14
N MET A 450 -4.01 18.40 3.34
CA MET A 450 -5.04 17.72 2.54
C MET A 450 -5.94 16.79 3.35
N THR A 451 -5.52 16.34 4.54
CA THR A 451 -6.31 15.42 5.37
C THR A 451 -7.72 15.93 5.66
N GLY A 452 -7.89 17.24 5.89
CA GLY A 452 -9.19 17.88 6.10
C GLY A 452 -10.10 17.97 4.87
N THR A 453 -9.66 17.55 3.68
CA THR A 453 -10.49 17.52 2.46
C THR A 453 -11.47 16.35 2.42
N VAL A 454 -11.17 15.28 3.16
CA VAL A 454 -11.99 14.06 3.22
C VAL A 454 -12.85 14.09 4.50
N PRO A 455 -14.19 13.95 4.39
CA PRO A 455 -15.05 13.96 5.57
C PRO A 455 -14.75 12.81 6.53
N ARG A 456 -14.93 13.08 7.82
CA ARG A 456 -14.87 12.07 8.89
C ARG A 456 -15.80 10.89 8.59
N GLY A 457 -15.33 9.67 8.86
CA GLY A 457 -16.07 8.44 8.60
C GLY A 457 -16.13 8.02 7.13
N SER A 458 -15.46 8.73 6.22
CA SER A 458 -15.30 8.24 4.84
C SER A 458 -14.34 7.03 4.81
N PRO A 459 -14.58 6.03 3.97
CA PRO A 459 -13.59 4.98 3.74
C PRO A 459 -12.33 5.59 3.13
N ILE A 460 -11.17 5.10 3.56
CA ILE A 460 -9.86 5.59 3.12
C ILE A 460 -9.03 4.39 2.62
N ASN A 461 -8.37 4.56 1.48
CA ASN A 461 -7.45 3.55 0.97
C ASN A 461 -6.26 3.39 1.95
N PRO A 462 -6.00 2.18 2.49
CA PRO A 462 -4.96 1.96 3.48
C PRO A 462 -3.54 2.35 3.05
N ILE A 463 -3.27 2.45 1.74
CA ILE A 463 -1.96 2.90 1.24
C ILE A 463 -1.58 4.30 1.75
N ILE A 464 -2.57 5.14 2.04
CA ILE A 464 -2.34 6.53 2.42
C ILE A 464 -1.52 6.64 3.71
N GLY A 465 -1.65 5.69 4.63
CA GLY A 465 -0.92 5.74 5.88
C GLY A 465 0.59 5.58 5.69
N THR A 466 1.04 4.94 4.61
CA THR A 466 2.46 4.89 4.23
C THR A 466 2.95 6.29 3.84
N VAL A 467 2.13 7.06 3.12
CA VAL A 467 2.44 8.44 2.74
C VAL A 467 2.44 9.34 3.98
N TRP A 468 1.47 9.17 4.89
CA TRP A 468 1.40 9.94 6.14
C TRP A 468 2.63 9.71 7.02
N VAL A 469 3.09 8.46 7.17
CA VAL A 469 4.30 8.15 7.92
C VAL A 469 5.52 8.85 7.29
N SER A 470 5.68 8.76 5.96
CA SER A 470 6.78 9.43 5.26
C SER A 470 6.75 10.96 5.42
N ALA A 471 5.59 11.58 5.20
CA ALA A 471 5.42 13.02 5.39
C ALA A 471 5.67 13.43 6.85
N SER A 472 5.23 12.63 7.82
CA SER A 472 5.46 12.92 9.24
C SER A 472 6.94 12.95 9.57
N GLN A 473 7.74 12.01 9.04
CA GLN A 473 9.18 11.96 9.27
C GLN A 473 9.85 13.25 8.78
N VAL A 474 9.49 13.71 7.58
CA VAL A 474 9.98 14.98 7.01
C VAL A 474 9.65 16.16 7.92
N LEU A 475 8.40 16.30 8.35
CA LEU A 475 7.99 17.44 9.19
C LEU A 475 8.64 17.40 10.58
N LEU A 476 8.75 16.22 11.19
CA LEU A 476 9.37 16.03 12.50
C LEU A 476 10.88 16.30 12.45
N GLU A 477 11.59 15.85 11.40
CA GLU A 477 13.01 16.16 11.20
C GLU A 477 13.27 17.66 11.09
N GLU A 478 12.41 18.39 10.38
CA GLU A 478 12.53 19.86 10.27
C GLU A 478 12.19 20.56 11.59
N LEU A 479 11.20 20.08 12.35
CA LEU A 479 10.92 20.60 13.69
C LEU A 479 12.13 20.44 14.63
N VAL A 480 12.82 19.28 14.60
CA VAL A 480 14.08 19.08 15.35
C VAL A 480 15.14 20.06 14.90
N ALA A 481 15.33 20.23 13.58
CA ALA A 481 16.34 21.14 13.04
C ALA A 481 16.09 22.60 13.46
N LEU A 482 14.83 23.06 13.40
CA LEU A 482 14.44 24.39 13.84
C LEU A 482 14.69 24.60 15.34
N ARG A 483 14.31 23.63 16.18
CA ARG A 483 14.55 23.66 17.64
C ARG A 483 16.04 23.64 17.98
N ALA A 484 16.85 22.88 17.25
CA ALA A 484 18.31 22.84 17.46
C ALA A 484 19.00 24.16 17.07
N SER A 485 18.45 24.88 16.10
CA SER A 485 18.96 26.21 15.68
C SER A 485 18.56 27.35 16.62
N ARG A 486 17.62 27.09 17.54
CA ARG A 486 17.09 28.07 18.48
C ARG A 486 18.06 28.27 19.66
N SER A 487 18.18 29.50 20.15
CA SER A 487 18.87 29.76 21.42
C SER A 487 18.06 29.17 22.58
N SER A 488 18.73 28.59 23.57
CA SER A 488 18.15 27.73 24.64
C SER A 488 16.94 28.33 25.39
N HIS A 489 16.75 29.65 25.33
CA HIS A 489 15.68 30.40 26.00
C HIS A 489 14.91 31.38 25.10
N GLY A 490 15.15 31.43 23.79
CA GLY A 490 14.33 32.25 22.87
C GLY A 490 12.93 31.66 22.71
N PRO A 491 11.88 32.40 22.29
CA PRO A 491 10.57 31.81 21.93
C PRO A 491 10.65 30.98 20.63
N ALA A 492 9.61 30.18 20.34
CA ALA A 492 9.50 29.50 19.05
C ALA A 492 9.42 30.54 17.92
N ASN A 493 10.12 30.32 16.82
CA ASN A 493 10.01 31.21 15.66
C ASN A 493 8.70 30.95 14.90
N ASP A 494 8.31 31.90 14.05
CA ASP A 494 7.05 31.82 13.28
C ASP A 494 6.98 30.54 12.43
N ARG A 495 8.13 30.13 11.86
CA ARG A 495 8.25 28.92 11.03
C ARG A 495 8.03 27.64 11.83
N GLU A 496 8.57 27.53 13.05
CA GLU A 496 8.32 26.42 13.97
C GLU A 496 6.83 26.36 14.34
N THR A 497 6.24 27.51 14.65
CA THR A 497 4.83 27.62 15.05
C THR A 497 3.88 27.23 13.91
N GLU A 498 4.15 27.70 12.69
CA GLU A 498 3.38 27.33 11.49
C GLU A 498 3.49 25.84 11.20
N LEU A 499 4.71 25.29 11.21
CA LEU A 499 4.95 23.88 10.92
C LEU A 499 4.27 22.96 11.94
N LEU A 500 4.35 23.32 13.22
CA LEU A 500 3.68 22.61 14.30
C LEU A 500 2.15 22.71 14.19
N GLY A 501 1.62 23.86 13.76
CA GLY A 501 0.20 24.04 13.48
C GLY A 501 -0.30 23.14 12.35
N VAL A 502 0.42 23.08 11.24
CA VAL A 502 0.12 22.17 10.11
C VAL A 502 0.17 20.71 10.55
N PHE A 503 1.20 20.33 11.30
CA PHE A 503 1.35 18.97 11.81
C PHE A 503 0.18 18.57 12.71
N ASN A 504 -0.14 19.39 13.71
CA ASN A 504 -1.21 19.08 14.67
C ASN A 504 -2.59 19.00 13.99
N ALA A 505 -2.91 19.95 13.11
CA ALA A 505 -4.18 19.92 12.38
C ALA A 505 -4.32 18.65 11.55
N GLY A 506 -3.31 18.33 10.73
CA GLY A 506 -3.36 17.13 9.89
C GLY A 506 -3.35 15.83 10.70
N PHE A 507 -2.59 15.77 11.79
CA PHE A 507 -2.54 14.59 12.66
C PHE A 507 -3.89 14.30 13.34
N GLN A 508 -4.63 15.32 13.76
CA GLN A 508 -5.98 15.13 14.32
C GLN A 508 -6.95 14.56 13.29
N ASP A 509 -6.89 15.03 12.04
CA ASP A 509 -7.72 14.47 10.97
C ASP A 509 -7.33 13.02 10.65
N MET A 510 -6.02 12.68 10.63
CA MET A 510 -5.55 11.31 10.43
C MET A 510 -6.07 10.33 11.50
N ILE A 511 -6.12 10.73 12.77
CA ILE A 511 -6.68 9.89 13.85
C ILE A 511 -8.12 9.48 13.53
N LEU A 512 -8.94 10.44 13.10
CA LEU A 512 -10.35 10.22 12.82
C LEU A 512 -10.55 9.40 11.54
N LEU A 513 -9.72 9.61 10.53
CA LEU A 513 -9.75 8.86 9.27
C LEU A 513 -9.27 7.40 9.44
N ALA A 514 -8.44 7.12 10.45
CA ALA A 514 -7.92 5.78 10.72
C ALA A 514 -8.91 4.85 11.44
N GLU A 515 -10.02 5.35 12.00
CA GLU A 515 -10.91 4.57 12.89
C GLU A 515 -11.45 3.25 12.28
N GLY A 516 -11.57 3.16 10.96
CA GLY A 516 -12.08 1.98 10.24
C GLY A 516 -11.01 1.01 9.69
N CYS A 517 -9.71 1.25 9.89
CA CYS A 517 -8.67 0.40 9.30
C CYS A 517 -7.57 0.07 10.30
N ILE A 518 -7.31 -1.23 10.50
CA ILE A 518 -6.30 -1.72 11.45
C ILE A 518 -4.91 -1.19 11.09
N LEU A 519 -4.53 -1.28 9.80
CA LEU A 519 -3.25 -0.79 9.33
C LEU A 519 -3.08 0.73 9.54
N LEU A 520 -4.10 1.53 9.19
CA LEU A 520 -4.03 2.99 9.36
C LEU A 520 -3.89 3.35 10.85
N LYS A 521 -4.61 2.69 11.75
CA LYS A 521 -4.46 2.91 13.20
C LYS A 521 -3.03 2.66 13.66
N TYR A 522 -2.42 1.57 13.20
CA TYR A 522 -1.04 1.25 13.52
C TYR A 522 -0.07 2.32 13.00
N GLN A 523 -0.26 2.81 11.77
CA GLN A 523 0.58 3.85 11.18
C GLN A 523 0.42 5.21 11.89
N VAL A 524 -0.81 5.62 12.20
CA VAL A 524 -1.08 6.85 12.97
C VAL A 524 -0.47 6.75 14.37
N LYS A 525 -0.51 5.57 15.00
CA LYS A 525 0.16 5.34 16.29
C LYS A 525 1.68 5.52 16.19
N GLN A 526 2.33 5.07 15.11
CA GLN A 526 3.76 5.34 14.90
C GLN A 526 4.06 6.84 14.79
N ILE A 527 3.21 7.60 14.09
CA ILE A 527 3.33 9.06 13.99
C ILE A 527 3.22 9.70 15.38
N GLN A 528 2.27 9.22 16.20
CA GLN A 528 2.08 9.67 17.58
C GLN A 528 3.32 9.44 18.44
N GLU A 529 3.89 8.23 18.39
CA GLU A 529 5.08 7.85 19.15
C GLU A 529 6.31 8.65 18.72
N ALA A 530 6.49 8.87 17.42
CA ALA A 530 7.57 9.69 16.88
C ALA A 530 7.44 11.17 17.30
N PHE A 531 6.22 11.71 17.29
CA PHE A 531 5.98 13.09 17.74
C PHE A 531 6.18 13.26 19.24
N ALA A 532 5.79 12.27 20.05
CA ALA A 532 5.99 12.30 21.50
C ALA A 532 7.47 12.21 21.93
N ALA A 533 8.35 11.76 21.02
CA ALA A 533 9.80 11.67 21.26
C ALA A 533 10.57 12.97 20.95
N LEU A 534 9.92 13.98 20.37
CA LEU A 534 10.48 15.31 20.10
C LEU A 534 10.56 16.20 21.35
#